data_AF-A0A5S4T7K1-F1
#
_entry.id   AF-A0A5S4T7K1-F1
#
_cell.length_a   1.000
_cell.length_b   1.000
_cell.length_c   1.000
_cell.angle_alpha   90.00
_cell.angle_beta   90.00
_cell.angle_gamma   90.00
#
_symmetry.space_group_name_H-M   'P 1'
#
loop_
_entity.id
_entity.type
_entity.pdbx_description
1 polymer ?
#
loop_
_entity_poly.entity_id
_entity_poly.type
_entity_poly.pdbx_seq_one_letter_code
_entity_poly.pdbx_strand_id
1 'polypeptide(L)'
;VINELFGRLNKEGVDIAASPVSAQQLSAIVGLIGEGTISGKIAKDLFEIVWQEGGDPRALVETRGMKQVTDLGAIEKVVDDIIAANPDKVEQAKAKPQLVGWFVGQVMKSSGGKANPQSVNDLLKS
;
A
#
# COMPACT_ATOMS: atom_id res chain seq x y z
N VAL A 1 4.19 -4.72 -7.47
CA VAL A 1 4.71 -6.07 -7.16
C VAL A 1 5.56 -6.63 -8.30
N ILE A 2 5.15 -6.48 -9.56
CA ILE A 2 5.97 -6.94 -10.72
C ILE A 2 7.35 -6.26 -10.77
N ASN A 3 7.41 -4.94 -10.55
CA ASN A 3 8.68 -4.22 -10.50
C ASN A 3 9.56 -4.68 -9.34
N GLU A 4 8.95 -5.02 -8.20
CA GLU A 4 9.64 -5.58 -7.03
C GLU A 4 10.27 -6.94 -7.35
N LEU A 5 9.55 -7.83 -8.05
CA LEU A 5 10.09 -9.12 -8.52
C LEU A 5 11.34 -8.94 -9.39
N PHE A 6 11.24 -8.16 -10.47
CA PHE A 6 12.38 -7.94 -11.36
C PHE A 6 13.52 -7.18 -10.68
N GLY A 7 13.20 -6.22 -9.82
CA GLY A 7 14.18 -5.51 -9.01
C GLY A 7 14.96 -6.45 -8.09
N ARG A 8 14.28 -7.42 -7.47
CA ARG A 8 14.90 -8.39 -6.56
C ARG A 8 15.74 -9.44 -7.31
N LEU A 9 15.21 -9.99 -8.40
CA LEU A 9 15.95 -10.89 -9.30
C LEU A 9 17.27 -10.27 -9.76
N ASN A 10 17.21 -9.03 -10.27
CA ASN A 10 18.40 -8.29 -10.72
C ASN A 10 19.39 -8.03 -9.59
N LYS A 11 18.90 -7.65 -8.40
CA LYS A 11 19.74 -7.36 -7.23
C LYS A 11 20.49 -8.60 -6.73
N GLU A 12 19.86 -9.77 -6.79
CA GLU A 12 20.45 -11.03 -6.31
C GLU A 12 21.12 -11.84 -7.42
N GLY A 13 21.03 -11.41 -8.69
CA GLY A 13 21.59 -12.13 -9.83
C GLY A 13 20.88 -13.47 -10.09
N VAL A 14 19.58 -13.55 -9.77
CA VAL A 14 18.77 -14.76 -9.86
C VAL A 14 17.94 -14.72 -11.14
N ASP A 15 17.95 -15.80 -11.91
CA ASP A 15 17.07 -15.95 -13.08
C ASP A 15 15.60 -16.14 -12.65
N ILE A 16 14.65 -15.69 -13.48
CA ILE A 16 13.22 -15.81 -13.15
C ILE A 16 12.78 -17.26 -12.91
N ALA A 17 13.38 -18.24 -13.59
CA ALA A 17 13.11 -19.66 -13.39
C ALA A 17 13.60 -20.19 -12.03
N ALA A 18 14.53 -19.48 -11.39
CA ALA A 18 15.06 -19.77 -10.06
C ALA A 18 14.47 -18.87 -8.97
N SER A 19 13.41 -18.11 -9.26
CA SER A 19 12.78 -17.23 -8.27
C SER A 19 12.25 -18.03 -7.07
N PRO A 20 12.50 -17.60 -5.83
CA PRO A 20 11.89 -18.22 -4.65
C PRO A 20 10.39 -17.91 -4.53
N VAL A 21 9.88 -16.91 -5.28
CA VAL A 21 8.46 -16.57 -5.33
C VAL A 21 7.84 -17.18 -6.57
N SER A 22 6.98 -18.18 -6.37
CA SER A 22 6.24 -18.84 -7.45
C SER A 22 5.23 -17.90 -8.13
N ALA A 23 4.84 -18.26 -9.36
CA ALA A 23 3.78 -17.55 -10.08
C ALA A 23 2.46 -17.54 -9.30
N GLN A 24 2.13 -18.62 -8.59
CA GLN A 24 0.93 -18.73 -7.77
C GLN A 24 0.97 -17.76 -6.58
N GLN A 25 2.10 -17.68 -5.88
CA GLN A 25 2.28 -16.72 -4.78
C GLN A 25 2.19 -15.28 -5.28
N LEU A 26 2.87 -14.96 -6.40
CA LEU A 26 2.81 -13.64 -6.99
C LEU A 26 1.38 -13.25 -7.40
N SER A 27 0.66 -14.18 -8.03
CA SER A 27 -0.75 -14.01 -8.40
C SER A 27 -1.63 -13.78 -7.17
N ALA A 28 -1.42 -14.52 -6.09
CA ALA A 28 -2.16 -14.32 -4.83
C ALA A 28 -1.91 -12.93 -4.22
N ILE A 29 -0.67 -12.44 -4.23
CA ILE A 29 -0.34 -11.07 -3.76
C ILE A 29 -1.07 -10.03 -4.61
N VAL A 30 -1.06 -10.17 -5.94
CA VAL A 30 -1.77 -9.25 -6.84
C VAL A 30 -3.28 -9.33 -6.64
N GLY A 31 -3.82 -10.53 -6.45
CA GLY A 31 -5.24 -10.75 -6.16
C GLY A 31 -5.70 -10.04 -4.88
N LEU A 32 -4.91 -10.11 -3.81
CA LEU A 32 -5.20 -9.42 -2.55
C LEU A 32 -5.27 -7.89 -2.70
N ILE A 33 -4.52 -7.31 -3.63
CA ILE A 33 -4.63 -5.88 -3.99
C ILE A 33 -5.95 -5.62 -4.73
N GLY A 34 -6.27 -6.45 -5.73
CA GLY A 34 -7.49 -6.33 -6.52
C GLY A 34 -8.77 -6.48 -5.68
N GLU A 35 -8.72 -7.31 -4.64
CA GLU A 35 -9.78 -7.50 -3.65
C GLU A 35 -9.88 -6.32 -2.65
N GLY A 36 -8.92 -5.40 -2.63
CA GLY A 36 -8.85 -4.33 -1.63
C GLY A 36 -8.51 -4.81 -0.21
N THR A 37 -8.01 -6.04 -0.07
CA THR A 37 -7.63 -6.63 1.22
C THR A 37 -6.33 -6.03 1.74
N ILE A 38 -5.37 -5.77 0.84
CA ILE A 38 -4.08 -5.13 1.16
C ILE A 38 -3.80 -3.94 0.24
N SER A 39 -3.08 -2.94 0.76
CA SER A 39 -2.66 -1.80 -0.05
C SER A 39 -1.47 -2.15 -0.94
N GLY A 40 -1.20 -1.31 -1.93
CA GLY A 40 0.01 -1.44 -2.75
C GLY A 40 1.30 -1.37 -1.94
N LYS A 41 1.34 -0.64 -0.80
CA LYS A 41 2.51 -0.63 0.09
C LYS A 41 2.66 -1.98 0.80
N ILE A 42 1.56 -2.46 1.40
CA ILE A 42 1.55 -3.73 2.13
C ILE A 42 1.90 -4.89 1.21
N ALA A 43 1.46 -4.86 -0.05
CA ALA A 43 1.82 -5.88 -1.03
C ALA A 43 3.33 -5.95 -1.31
N LYS A 44 4.05 -4.83 -1.23
CA LYS A 44 5.52 -4.84 -1.32
C LYS A 44 6.14 -5.47 -0.09
N ASP A 45 5.64 -5.11 1.09
CA ASP A 45 6.11 -5.68 2.36
C ASP A 45 5.84 -7.21 2.39
N LEU A 46 4.65 -7.64 1.95
CA LEU A 46 4.28 -9.06 1.83
C LEU A 46 5.14 -9.79 0.80
N PHE A 47 5.43 -9.17 -0.35
CA PHE A 47 6.34 -9.73 -1.34
C PHE A 47 7.73 -10.01 -0.75
N GLU A 48 8.31 -9.07 0.01
CA GLU A 48 9.61 -9.29 0.65
C GLU A 48 9.56 -10.42 1.68
N ILE A 49 8.48 -10.54 2.45
CA ILE A 49 8.28 -11.67 3.38
C ILE A 49 8.26 -13.00 2.61
N VAL A 50 7.44 -13.11 1.56
CA VAL A 50 7.33 -14.34 0.77
C VAL A 50 8.65 -14.67 0.06
N TRP A 51 9.40 -13.66 -0.38
CA TRP A 51 10.73 -13.86 -0.97
C TRP A 51 11.72 -14.46 0.03
N GLN A 52 11.76 -13.95 1.25
CA GLN A 52 12.75 -14.36 2.27
C GLN A 52 12.34 -15.64 3.00
N GLU A 53 11.06 -15.77 3.31
CA GLU A 53 10.53 -16.78 4.23
C GLU A 53 9.66 -17.83 3.52
N GLY A 54 9.23 -17.57 2.28
CA GLY A 54 8.22 -18.37 1.60
C GLY A 54 6.83 -18.22 2.23
N GLY A 55 6.00 -19.26 2.07
CA GLY A 55 4.66 -19.33 2.67
C GLY A 55 3.51 -18.88 1.77
N ASP A 56 2.29 -19.01 2.28
CA ASP A 56 1.06 -18.63 1.58
C ASP A 56 0.76 -17.13 1.82
N PRO A 57 0.66 -16.31 0.76
CA PRO A 57 0.42 -14.87 0.90
C PRO A 57 -0.88 -14.52 1.64
N ARG A 58 -1.96 -15.27 1.44
CA ARG A 58 -3.24 -15.01 2.12
C ARG A 58 -3.12 -15.33 3.61
N ALA A 59 -2.52 -16.46 3.95
CA ALA A 59 -2.30 -16.83 5.35
C ALA A 59 -1.38 -15.82 6.07
N LEU A 60 -0.35 -15.33 5.41
CA LEU A 60 0.56 -14.31 5.95
C LEU A 60 -0.17 -12.98 6.22
N VAL A 61 -1.10 -12.57 5.36
CA VAL A 61 -1.90 -11.36 5.57
C VAL A 61 -2.73 -11.46 6.83
N GLU A 62 -3.40 -12.60 7.05
CA GLU A 62 -4.20 -12.83 8.26
C GLU A 62 -3.32 -12.87 9.49
N THR A 63 -2.31 -13.74 9.50
CA THR A 63 -1.49 -14.01 10.68
C THR A 63 -0.62 -12.82 11.10
N ARG A 64 -0.24 -11.95 10.17
CA ARG A 64 0.57 -10.75 10.45
C ARG A 64 -0.24 -9.45 10.51
N GLY A 65 -1.58 -9.53 10.47
CA GLY A 65 -2.45 -8.35 10.61
C GLY A 65 -2.20 -7.29 9.54
N MET A 66 -1.98 -7.74 8.30
CA MET A 66 -1.62 -6.89 7.15
C MET A 66 -2.84 -6.39 6.38
N LYS A 67 -4.06 -6.59 6.88
CA LYS A 67 -5.27 -6.08 6.23
C LYS A 67 -5.30 -4.56 6.22
N GLN A 68 -5.87 -4.00 5.15
CA GLN A 68 -6.23 -2.59 5.13
C GLN A 68 -7.31 -2.31 6.17
N VAL A 69 -7.19 -1.14 6.80
CA VAL A 69 -8.21 -0.53 7.64
C VAL A 69 -9.13 0.26 6.73
N THR A 70 -10.42 -0.07 6.79
CA THR A 70 -11.50 0.61 6.06
C THR A 70 -12.39 1.44 6.98
N ASP A 71 -12.17 1.39 8.29
CA ASP A 71 -12.89 2.22 9.25
C ASP A 71 -12.59 3.70 9.00
N LEU A 72 -13.61 4.41 8.51
CA LEU A 72 -13.53 5.81 8.12
C LEU A 72 -13.21 6.71 9.31
N GLY A 73 -13.70 6.41 10.52
CA GLY A 73 -13.49 7.28 11.68
C GLY A 73 -12.02 7.35 12.12
N ALA A 74 -11.29 6.23 12.01
CA ALA A 74 -9.85 6.20 12.27
C ALA A 74 -9.04 6.94 11.19
N ILE A 75 -9.53 6.92 9.94
CA ILE A 75 -8.90 7.58 8.80
C ILE A 75 -9.16 9.10 8.83
N GLU A 76 -10.37 9.52 9.20
CA GLU A 76 -10.78 10.92 9.31
C GLU A 76 -9.84 11.71 10.22
N LYS A 77 -9.57 11.18 11.42
CA LYS A 77 -8.65 11.83 12.34
C LYS A 77 -7.25 12.01 11.76
N VAL A 78 -6.73 11.00 11.07
CA VAL A 78 -5.40 11.08 10.43
C VAL A 78 -5.40 12.11 9.30
N VAL A 79 -6.49 12.22 8.56
CA VAL A 79 -6.66 13.22 7.50
C VAL A 79 -6.71 14.62 8.08
N ASP A 80 -7.53 14.86 9.11
CA ASP A 80 -7.63 16.15 9.80
C ASP A 80 -6.29 16.61 10.37
N ASP A 81 -5.56 15.71 11.03
CA ASP A 81 -4.23 16.00 11.59
C ASP A 81 -3.24 16.42 10.49
N ILE A 82 -3.28 15.78 9.31
CA ILE A 82 -2.40 16.10 8.18
C ILE A 82 -2.81 17.44 7.54
N ILE A 83 -4.10 17.72 7.39
CA ILE A 83 -4.60 18.99 6.86
C ILE A 83 -4.18 20.13 7.79
N ALA A 84 -4.42 19.98 9.09
CA ALA A 84 -4.07 20.97 10.11
C ALA A 84 -2.56 21.25 10.17
N ALA A 85 -1.73 20.23 9.94
CA ALA A 85 -0.28 20.37 9.92
C ALA A 85 0.28 21.02 8.62
N ASN A 86 -0.51 21.14 7.55
CA ASN A 86 -0.02 21.59 6.24
C ASN A 86 -0.94 22.65 5.57
N PRO A 87 -1.22 23.78 6.25
CA PRO A 87 -2.16 24.79 5.76
C PRO A 87 -1.74 25.42 4.42
N ASP A 88 -0.44 25.58 4.16
CA ASP A 88 0.08 26.08 2.88
C ASP A 88 -0.24 25.14 1.72
N LYS A 89 -0.20 23.82 1.96
CA LYS A 89 -0.54 22.80 0.97
C LYS A 89 -2.03 22.74 0.70
N VAL A 90 -2.86 23.03 1.70
CA VAL A 90 -4.32 23.10 1.53
C VAL A 90 -4.68 24.23 0.57
N GLU A 91 -4.12 25.43 0.76
CA GLU A 91 -4.34 26.55 -0.16
C GLU A 91 -3.83 26.25 -1.57
N GLN A 92 -2.68 25.59 -1.70
CA GLN A 92 -2.18 25.15 -3.01
C GLN A 92 -3.10 24.11 -3.65
N ALA A 93 -3.67 23.18 -2.88
CA ALA A 93 -4.57 22.15 -3.39
C ALA A 93 -5.91 22.71 -3.87
N LYS A 94 -6.41 23.79 -3.24
CA LYS A 94 -7.58 24.54 -3.73
C LYS A 94 -7.34 25.12 -5.13
N ALA A 95 -6.12 25.60 -5.40
CA ALA A 95 -5.75 26.13 -6.72
C ALA A 95 -5.35 25.03 -7.74
N LYS A 96 -4.87 23.87 -7.25
CA LYS A 96 -4.36 22.76 -8.08
C LYS A 96 -4.85 21.42 -7.53
N PRO A 97 -6.00 20.91 -8.00
CA PRO A 97 -6.61 19.66 -7.50
C PRO A 97 -5.69 18.43 -7.53
N GLN A 98 -4.70 18.39 -8.43
CA GLN A 98 -3.69 17.32 -8.48
C GLN A 98 -2.85 17.18 -7.19
N LEU A 99 -2.78 18.23 -6.36
CA LEU A 99 -2.06 18.18 -5.07
C LEU A 99 -2.79 17.36 -4.00
N VAL A 100 -4.07 17.02 -4.20
CA VAL A 100 -4.79 16.08 -3.31
C VAL A 100 -4.06 14.73 -3.22
N GLY A 101 -3.44 14.28 -4.32
CA GLY A 101 -2.64 13.05 -4.33
C GLY A 101 -1.44 13.08 -3.36
N TRP A 102 -0.91 14.27 -3.05
CA TRP A 102 0.13 14.41 -2.04
C TRP A 102 -0.40 14.14 -0.63
N PHE A 103 -1.59 14.66 -0.31
CA PHE A 103 -2.28 14.40 0.97
C PHE A 103 -2.60 12.92 1.14
N VAL A 104 -3.11 12.26 0.09
CA VAL A 104 -3.30 10.80 0.08
C VAL A 104 -1.99 10.10 0.44
N GLY A 105 -0.87 10.52 -0.17
CA GLY A 105 0.46 9.99 0.15
C GLY A 105 0.86 10.16 1.62
N GLN A 106 0.59 11.32 2.23
CA GLN A 106 0.88 11.57 3.65
C GLN A 106 0.04 10.68 4.57
N VAL A 107 -1.25 10.52 4.28
CA VAL A 107 -2.18 9.68 5.07
C VAL A 107 -1.77 8.21 4.98
N MET A 108 -1.43 7.76 3.76
CA MET A 108 -0.89 6.42 3.55
C MET A 108 0.41 6.19 4.32
N LYS A 109 1.29 7.18 4.40
CA LYS A 109 2.52 7.09 5.18
C LYS A 109 2.24 7.01 6.68
N SER A 110 1.38 7.88 7.20
CA SER A 110 1.02 7.95 8.63
C SER A 110 0.34 6.67 9.12
N SER A 111 -0.52 6.08 8.28
CA SER A 111 -1.21 4.81 8.59
C SER A 111 -0.34 3.56 8.39
N GLY A 112 0.95 3.69 8.06
CA GLY A 112 1.81 2.56 7.73
C GLY A 112 1.36 1.79 6.49
N GLY A 113 0.60 2.44 5.60
CA GLY A 113 -0.01 1.86 4.41
C GLY A 113 -1.28 1.06 4.68
N LYS A 114 -1.81 1.09 5.90
CA LYS A 114 -3.03 0.36 6.26
C LYS A 114 -4.30 1.06 5.80
N ALA A 115 -4.31 2.39 5.65
CA ALA A 115 -5.49 3.06 5.14
C ALA A 115 -5.85 2.59 3.71
N ASN A 116 -7.14 2.65 3.37
CA ASN A 116 -7.57 2.45 1.99
C ASN A 116 -7.35 3.74 1.17
N PRO A 117 -6.51 3.73 0.12
CA PRO A 117 -6.18 4.94 -0.62
C PRO A 117 -7.37 5.54 -1.38
N GLN A 118 -8.34 4.71 -1.78
CA GLN A 118 -9.56 5.20 -2.42
C GLN A 118 -10.42 5.94 -1.39
N SER A 119 -10.67 5.33 -0.23
CA SER A 119 -11.43 5.96 0.87
C SER A 119 -10.80 7.28 1.33
N VAL A 120 -9.47 7.32 1.46
CA VAL A 120 -8.74 8.55 1.81
C VAL A 120 -8.92 9.63 0.74
N ASN A 121 -8.80 9.25 -0.53
CA ASN A 121 -8.98 10.18 -1.65
C ASN A 121 -10.41 10.72 -1.73
N ASP A 122 -11.41 9.90 -1.42
CA ASP A 122 -12.80 10.31 -1.42
C ASP A 122 -13.10 11.26 -0.25
N LEU A 123 -12.54 10.98 0.94
CA LEU A 123 -12.64 11.87 2.10
C LEU A 123 -11.94 13.22 1.89
N LEU A 124 -10.82 13.26 1.16
CA LEU A 124 -10.14 14.52 0.84
C LEU A 124 -10.86 15.35 -0.23
N LYS A 125 -11.87 14.78 -0.90
CA LYS A 125 -12.64 15.45 -1.97
C LYS A 125 -14.06 15.83 -1.54
N SER A 126 -14.54 15.30 -0.41
CA SER A 126 -15.79 15.71 0.22
C SER A 126 -15.67 17.09 0.85
#